data_AF-A0A2N6QLV7-F1
#
_entry.id   AF-A0A2N6QLV7-F1
#
_cell.length_a   1.000
_cell.length_b   1.000
_cell.length_c   1.000
_cell.angle_alpha   90.00
_cell.angle_beta   90.00
_cell.angle_gamma   90.00
#
_symmetry.space_group_name_H-M   'P 1'
#
loop_
_entity.id
_entity.type
_entity.pdbx_description
1 polymer ?
#
loop_
_entity_poly.entity_id
_entity_poly.type
_entity_poly.pdbx_seq_one_letter_code
_entity_poly.pdbx_strand_id
1 'polypeptide(L)'
;MLTETDLKYLDDSNALAVVKHLKEELNTELDNLSDLYKHTIGEYDYIWNNGLEDARDLGSQLDEDEILEALQIGGVTKKIVLTDHKEKLDDKNSKVKKVKAHHQDYIKRLNEAVDTILANDQSLASQVGLVN
;
A
#
# COMPACT_ATOMS: atom_id res chain seq x y z
N MET A 1 18.18 38.56 18.83
CA MET A 1 17.31 38.70 17.63
C MET A 1 17.56 37.44 16.84
N LEU A 2 16.56 36.56 16.70
CA LEU A 2 16.71 35.39 15.83
C LEU A 2 16.97 35.90 14.42
N THR A 3 18.00 35.41 13.77
CA THR A 3 18.34 35.82 12.41
C THR A 3 17.27 35.30 11.44
N GLU A 4 17.12 35.92 10.28
CA GLU A 4 16.18 35.48 9.24
C GLU A 4 16.45 34.01 8.83
N THR A 5 17.72 33.58 8.95
CA THR A 5 18.19 32.20 8.77
C THR A 5 17.66 31.24 9.83
N ASP A 6 17.63 31.64 11.11
CA ASP A 6 17.11 30.80 12.21
C ASP A 6 15.60 30.55 12.06
N LEU A 7 14.86 31.55 11.57
CA LEU A 7 13.42 31.44 11.30
C LEU A 7 13.16 30.50 10.13
N LYS A 8 13.92 30.63 9.04
CA LYS A 8 13.81 29.75 7.87
C LYS A 8 14.14 28.30 8.21
N TYR A 9 15.16 28.07 9.03
CA TYR A 9 15.52 26.75 9.53
C TYR A 9 14.39 26.11 10.36
N LEU A 10 13.75 26.89 11.24
CA LEU A 10 12.64 26.40 12.06
C LEU A 10 11.44 26.00 11.20
N ASP A 11 11.13 26.78 10.15
CA ASP A 11 10.08 26.47 9.20
C ASP A 11 10.38 25.20 8.38
N ASP A 12 11.62 25.05 7.90
CA ASP A 12 12.05 23.87 7.14
C ASP A 12 12.02 22.59 8.01
N SER A 13 12.42 22.70 9.28
CA SER A 13 12.35 21.60 10.26
C SER A 13 10.91 21.18 10.55
N ASN A 14 10.00 22.15 10.71
CA ASN A 14 8.58 21.88 10.92
C ASN A 14 7.93 21.23 9.69
N ALA A 15 8.24 21.73 8.49
CA ALA A 15 7.78 21.13 7.23
C ALA A 15 8.26 19.69 7.08
N LEU A 16 9.52 19.42 7.41
CA LEU A 16 10.09 18.07 7.40
C LEU A 16 9.39 17.13 8.39
N ALA A 17 9.11 17.61 9.61
CA ALA A 17 8.40 16.84 10.62
C ALA A 17 6.98 16.46 10.16
N VAL A 18 6.24 17.42 9.60
CA VAL A 18 4.91 17.17 9.01
C VAL A 18 4.98 16.13 7.90
N VAL A 19 5.96 16.23 7.01
CA VAL A 19 6.11 15.27 5.91
C VAL A 19 6.47 13.87 6.40
N LYS A 20 7.34 13.75 7.42
CA LYS A 20 7.65 12.45 8.03
C LYS A 20 6.41 11.80 8.66
N HIS A 21 5.59 12.60 9.34
CA HIS A 21 4.36 12.10 9.96
C HIS A 21 3.35 11.63 8.90
N LEU A 22 3.08 12.44 7.88
CA LEU A 22 2.20 12.07 6.77
C LEU A 22 2.69 10.82 6.03
N LYS A 23 4.00 10.62 5.95
CA LYS A 23 4.58 9.38 5.41
C LYS A 23 4.19 8.17 6.25
N GLU A 24 4.31 8.26 7.56
CA GLU A 24 3.99 7.15 8.46
C GLU A 24 2.50 6.79 8.38
N GLU A 25 1.64 7.80 8.39
CA GLU A 25 0.19 7.63 8.22
C GLU A 25 -0.15 6.98 6.87
N LEU A 26 0.40 7.50 5.76
CA LEU A 26 0.12 6.96 4.44
C LEU A 26 0.65 5.53 4.26
N ASN A 27 1.84 5.22 4.79
CA ASN A 27 2.35 3.85 4.74
C ASN A 27 1.44 2.89 5.53
N THR A 28 0.99 3.31 6.71
CA THR A 28 0.06 2.53 7.54
C THR A 28 -1.24 2.26 6.79
N GLU A 29 -1.83 3.28 6.16
CA GLU A 29 -3.10 3.13 5.45
C GLU A 29 -2.96 2.26 4.19
N LEU A 30 -1.85 2.39 3.45
CA LEU A 30 -1.57 1.53 2.30
C LEU A 30 -1.33 0.07 2.71
N ASP A 31 -0.71 -0.16 3.86
CA ASP A 31 -0.52 -1.50 4.40
C ASP A 31 -1.84 -2.12 4.86
N ASN A 32 -2.67 -1.36 5.57
CA ASN A 32 -4.03 -1.76 5.95
C ASN A 32 -4.87 -2.13 4.71
N LEU A 33 -4.79 -1.33 3.64
CA LEU A 33 -5.52 -1.60 2.40
C LEU A 33 -5.02 -2.86 1.69
N SER A 34 -3.70 -3.09 1.66
CA SER A 34 -3.11 -4.33 1.15
C SER A 34 -3.60 -5.55 1.93
N ASP A 35 -3.65 -5.45 3.25
CA ASP A 35 -4.07 -6.55 4.12
C ASP A 35 -5.57 -6.83 4.02
N LEU A 36 -6.39 -5.79 3.86
CA LEU A 36 -7.81 -5.94 3.54
C LEU A 36 -7.99 -6.72 2.23
N TYR A 37 -7.25 -6.39 1.16
CA TYR A 37 -7.35 -7.13 -0.10
C TYR A 37 -6.94 -8.60 0.03
N LYS A 38 -5.86 -8.90 0.76
CA LYS A 38 -5.45 -10.29 1.04
C LYS A 38 -6.51 -11.04 1.83
N HIS A 39 -7.08 -10.40 2.86
CA HIS A 39 -8.14 -10.98 3.67
C HIS A 39 -9.36 -11.33 2.81
N THR A 40 -9.84 -10.38 2.00
CA THR A 40 -10.98 -10.59 1.10
C THR A 40 -10.71 -11.68 0.06
N ILE A 41 -9.48 -11.81 -0.47
CA ILE A 41 -9.12 -12.96 -1.32
C ILE A 41 -9.32 -14.27 -0.55
N GLY A 42 -8.88 -14.32 0.71
CA GLY A 42 -9.09 -15.46 1.59
C GLY A 42 -10.57 -15.80 1.81
N GLU A 43 -11.45 -14.80 1.92
CA GLU A 43 -12.89 -15.01 2.02
C GLU A 43 -13.47 -15.64 0.74
N TYR A 44 -13.05 -15.19 -0.44
CA TYR A 44 -13.46 -15.82 -1.71
C TYR A 44 -12.95 -17.26 -1.84
N ASP A 45 -11.71 -17.53 -1.43
CA ASP A 45 -11.15 -18.88 -1.38
C ASP A 45 -11.97 -19.78 -0.42
N TYR A 46 -12.32 -19.26 0.75
CA TYR A 46 -13.18 -19.94 1.72
C TYR A 46 -14.57 -20.25 1.13
N ILE A 47 -15.24 -19.26 0.54
CA ILE A 47 -16.57 -19.44 -0.07
C ILE A 47 -16.54 -20.52 -1.15
N TRP A 48 -15.56 -20.48 -2.05
CA TRP A 48 -15.44 -21.50 -3.11
C TRP A 48 -15.23 -22.90 -2.55
N ASN A 49 -14.29 -23.06 -1.60
CA ASN A 49 -13.94 -24.37 -1.09
C ASN A 49 -15.06 -25.02 -0.27
N ASN A 50 -15.74 -24.27 0.61
CA ASN A 50 -16.87 -24.83 1.37
C ASN A 50 -18.07 -25.11 0.45
N GLY A 51 -18.36 -24.22 -0.50
CA GLY A 51 -19.46 -24.46 -1.44
C GLY A 51 -19.21 -25.71 -2.30
N LEU A 52 -17.94 -25.98 -2.65
CA LEU A 52 -17.56 -27.21 -3.35
C LEU A 52 -17.64 -28.45 -2.45
N GLU A 53 -17.31 -28.32 -1.16
CA GLU A 53 -17.48 -29.39 -0.18
C GLU A 53 -18.96 -29.75 0.03
N ASP A 54 -19.83 -28.75 0.23
CA ASP A 54 -21.28 -28.93 0.33
C ASP A 54 -21.84 -29.61 -0.93
N ALA A 55 -21.34 -29.23 -2.12
CA ALA A 55 -21.75 -29.83 -3.38
C ALA A 55 -21.35 -31.31 -3.49
N ARG A 56 -20.16 -31.68 -2.99
CA ARG A 56 -19.70 -33.08 -2.92
C ARG A 56 -20.54 -33.91 -1.96
N ASP A 57 -20.89 -33.35 -0.81
CA ASP A 57 -21.73 -34.03 0.17
C ASP A 57 -23.14 -34.28 -0.36
N LEU A 58 -23.76 -33.26 -0.96
CA LEU A 58 -25.09 -33.37 -1.57
C LEU A 58 -25.08 -34.28 -2.81
N GLY A 59 -24.00 -34.21 -3.61
CA GLY A 59 -23.77 -34.97 -4.83
C GLY A 59 -22.99 -36.26 -4.60
N SER A 60 -23.10 -36.91 -3.45
CA SER A 60 -22.23 -38.06 -3.06
C SER A 60 -22.20 -39.26 -4.02
N GLN A 61 -23.10 -39.33 -5.00
CA GLN A 61 -23.15 -40.37 -6.03
C GLN A 61 -22.57 -39.92 -7.38
N LEU A 62 -22.24 -38.63 -7.51
CA LEU A 62 -21.66 -38.01 -8.68
C LEU A 62 -20.13 -38.02 -8.56
N ASP A 63 -19.45 -38.06 -9.70
CA ASP A 63 -18.02 -37.76 -9.74
C ASP A 63 -17.75 -36.25 -9.71
N GLU A 64 -16.47 -35.87 -9.57
CA GLU A 64 -16.07 -34.48 -9.45
C GLU A 64 -16.44 -33.64 -10.68
N ASP A 65 -16.37 -34.21 -11.88
CA ASP A 65 -16.69 -33.49 -13.12
C ASP A 65 -18.20 -33.25 -13.22
N GLU A 66 -19.02 -34.24 -12.86
CA GLU A 66 -20.48 -34.12 -12.77
C GLU A 66 -20.90 -33.07 -11.72
N ILE A 67 -20.21 -33.00 -10.58
CA ILE A 67 -20.43 -31.97 -9.55
C ILE A 67 -20.11 -30.57 -10.09
N LEU A 68 -18.96 -30.42 -10.75
CA LEU A 68 -18.54 -29.14 -11.32
C LEU A 68 -19.48 -28.70 -12.47
N GLU A 69 -19.95 -29.63 -13.29
CA GLU A 69 -20.95 -29.37 -14.33
C GLU A 69 -22.29 -28.93 -13.72
N ALA A 70 -22.77 -29.61 -12.67
CA ALA A 70 -24.00 -29.24 -11.98
C ALA A 70 -23.92 -27.84 -11.36
N LEU A 71 -22.79 -27.49 -10.71
CA LEU A 71 -22.53 -26.15 -10.21
C LEU A 71 -22.53 -25.12 -11.35
N GLN A 72 -21.87 -25.44 -12.47
CA GLN A 72 -21.82 -24.57 -13.64
C GLN A 72 -23.21 -24.35 -14.27
N ILE A 73 -24.05 -25.39 -14.37
CA ILE A 73 -25.45 -25.28 -14.81
C ILE A 73 -26.23 -24.33 -13.89
N GLY A 74 -25.96 -24.39 -12.58
CA GLY A 74 -26.48 -23.45 -11.58
C GLY A 74 -25.87 -22.04 -11.64
N GLY A 75 -24.94 -21.79 -12.56
CA GLY A 75 -24.25 -20.50 -12.71
C GLY A 75 -23.10 -20.26 -11.72
N VAL A 76 -22.73 -21.27 -10.93
CA VAL A 76 -21.65 -21.20 -9.94
C VAL A 76 -20.40 -21.82 -10.53
N THR A 77 -19.37 -21.00 -10.76
CA THR A 77 -18.07 -21.48 -11.25
C THR A 77 -16.95 -20.88 -10.41
N LYS A 78 -15.82 -21.59 -10.32
CA LYS A 78 -14.61 -21.08 -9.66
C LYS A 78 -14.18 -19.73 -10.22
N LYS A 79 -14.34 -19.55 -11.54
CA LYS A 79 -14.02 -18.31 -12.22
C LYS A 79 -14.81 -17.12 -11.65
N ILE A 80 -16.13 -17.26 -11.57
CA ILE A 80 -17.05 -16.22 -11.10
C ILE A 80 -16.90 -15.98 -9.60
N VAL A 81 -16.81 -17.05 -8.80
CA VAL A 81 -16.76 -16.94 -7.33
C VAL A 81 -15.41 -16.44 -6.85
N LEU A 82 -14.31 -16.92 -7.44
CA LEU A 82 -12.97 -16.72 -6.91
C LEU A 82 -12.02 -16.05 -7.91
N THR A 83 -11.78 -16.64 -9.08
CA THR A 83 -10.67 -16.22 -9.94
C THR A 83 -10.77 -14.76 -10.37
N ASP A 84 -11.93 -14.31 -10.86
CA ASP A 84 -12.10 -12.94 -11.36
C ASP A 84 -11.96 -11.90 -10.25
N HIS A 85 -12.46 -12.23 -9.05
CA HIS A 85 -12.35 -11.37 -7.88
C HIS A 85 -10.90 -11.27 -7.39
N LYS A 86 -10.21 -12.40 -7.33
CA LYS A 86 -8.79 -12.48 -6.96
C LYS A 86 -7.91 -11.68 -7.91
N GLU A 87 -8.05 -11.87 -9.21
CA GLU A 87 -7.30 -11.10 -10.22
C GLU A 87 -7.50 -9.59 -10.07
N LYS A 88 -8.76 -9.16 -9.83
CA LYS A 88 -9.09 -7.74 -9.63
C LYS A 88 -8.46 -7.18 -8.35
N LEU A 89 -8.45 -7.95 -7.26
CA LEU A 89 -7.85 -7.53 -5.99
C LEU A 89 -6.32 -7.53 -6.07
N ASP A 90 -5.71 -8.48 -6.77
CA ASP A 90 -4.27 -8.51 -7.02
C ASP A 90 -3.81 -7.32 -7.86
N ASP A 91 -4.55 -6.93 -8.91
CA ASP A 91 -4.28 -5.71 -9.69
C ASP A 91 -4.36 -4.45 -8.81
N LYS A 92 -5.40 -4.34 -7.97
CA LYS A 92 -5.52 -3.23 -7.01
C LYS A 92 -4.36 -3.20 -6.03
N ASN A 93 -3.93 -4.35 -5.52
CA ASN A 93 -2.80 -4.44 -4.61
C ASN A 93 -1.47 -4.05 -5.30
N SER A 94 -1.30 -4.39 -6.58
CA SER A 94 -0.17 -3.93 -7.39
C SER A 94 -0.14 -2.40 -7.48
N LYS A 95 -1.30 -1.74 -7.65
CA LYS A 95 -1.42 -0.28 -7.65
C LYS A 95 -1.04 0.32 -6.30
N VAL A 96 -1.50 -0.27 -5.18
CA VAL A 96 -1.12 0.14 -3.82
C VAL A 96 0.40 0.11 -3.64
N LYS A 97 1.06 -0.97 -4.06
CA LYS A 97 2.53 -1.09 -4.02
C LYS A 97 3.23 -0.01 -4.84
N LYS A 98 2.72 0.33 -6.02
CA LYS A 98 3.27 1.41 -6.86
C LYS A 98 3.14 2.77 -6.18
N VAL A 99 1.98 3.07 -5.58
CA VAL A 99 1.75 4.31 -4.82
C VAL A 99 2.72 4.39 -3.64
N LYS A 100 2.88 3.30 -2.89
CA LYS A 100 3.83 3.22 -1.77
C LYS A 100 5.26 3.51 -2.22
N ALA A 101 5.72 2.89 -3.30
CA ALA A 101 7.05 3.12 -3.86
C ALA A 101 7.26 4.57 -4.32
N HIS A 102 6.29 5.15 -5.04
CA HIS A 102 6.36 6.55 -5.48
C HIS A 102 6.40 7.51 -4.29
N HIS A 103 5.61 7.25 -3.25
CA HIS A 103 5.62 8.06 -2.05
C HIS A 103 6.96 7.96 -1.30
N GLN A 104 7.54 6.76 -1.19
CA GLN A 104 8.87 6.57 -0.59
C GLN A 104 9.97 7.33 -1.37
N ASP A 105 9.92 7.32 -2.71
CA ASP A 105 10.82 8.11 -3.55
C ASP A 105 10.65 9.61 -3.31
N TYR A 106 9.41 10.09 -3.28
CA TYR A 106 9.12 11.50 -3.02
C TYR A 106 9.74 12.00 -1.70
N ILE A 107 9.57 11.22 -0.62
CA ILE A 107 10.14 11.56 0.70
C ILE A 107 11.68 11.55 0.66
N LYS A 108 12.28 10.58 -0.03
CA LYS A 108 13.73 10.51 -0.18
C LYS A 108 14.28 11.78 -0.83
N ARG A 109 13.68 12.21 -1.96
CA ARG A 109 14.10 13.43 -2.66
C ARG A 109 13.89 14.69 -1.82
N LEU A 110 12.83 14.74 -1.01
CA LEU A 110 12.61 15.86 -0.10
C LEU A 110 13.72 15.93 0.95
N ASN A 111 14.09 14.81 1.57
CA ASN A 111 15.18 14.77 2.54
C ASN A 111 16.51 15.23 1.90
N GLU A 112 16.82 14.74 0.69
CA GLU A 112 18.02 15.14 -0.06
C GLU A 112 18.05 16.64 -0.37
N ALA A 113 16.89 17.23 -0.70
CA ALA A 113 16.77 18.66 -0.94
C ALA A 113 16.99 19.48 0.34
N VAL A 114 16.42 19.05 1.47
CA VAL A 114 16.63 19.68 2.78
C VAL A 114 18.10 19.58 3.19
N ASP A 115 18.72 18.41 3.07
CA ASP A 115 20.15 18.22 3.41
C ASP A 115 21.06 19.11 2.55
N THR A 116 20.71 19.30 1.27
CA THR A 116 21.45 20.19 0.36
C THR A 116 21.34 21.66 0.79
N ILE A 117 20.14 22.10 1.19
CA ILE A 117 19.92 23.47 1.68
C ILE A 117 20.74 23.68 2.96
N LEU A 118 20.70 22.74 3.91
CA LEU A 118 21.45 22.81 5.17
C LEU A 118 22.97 22.90 4.93
N ALA A 119 23.51 22.07 4.03
CA ALA A 119 24.92 22.08 3.70
C ALA A 119 25.37 23.42 3.07
N ASN A 120 24.53 23.99 2.20
CA ASN A 120 24.79 25.29 1.58
C ASN A 120 24.76 26.42 2.61
N ASP A 121 23.75 26.45 3.49
CA ASP A 121 23.63 27.48 4.51
C ASP A 121 24.80 27.42 5.51
N GLN A 122 25.23 26.21 5.91
CA GLN A 122 26.41 26.03 6.77
C GLN A 122 27.70 26.50 6.08
N SER A 123 27.86 26.23 4.79
CA SER A 123 29.00 26.69 4.00
C SER A 123 29.02 28.20 3.88
N LEU A 124 27.87 28.83 3.61
CA LEU A 124 27.73 30.27 3.52
C LEU A 124 28.05 30.96 4.85
N ALA A 125 27.47 30.47 5.97
CA ALA A 125 27.75 30.99 7.31
C ALA A 125 29.25 30.94 7.66
N SER A 126 29.94 29.87 7.22
CA SER A 126 31.39 29.72 7.37
C SER A 126 32.18 30.72 6.55
N GLN A 127 31.72 31.07 5.34
CA GLN A 127 32.38 32.02 4.45
C GLN A 127 32.20 33.49 4.88
N VAL A 128 31.07 33.84 5.51
CA VAL A 128 30.80 35.21 5.98
C VAL A 128 31.25 35.48 7.43
N GLY A 129 31.96 34.54 8.06
CA GLY A 129 32.54 34.72 9.40
C GLY A 129 31.52 34.79 10.54
N LEU A 130 30.31 34.24 10.35
CA LEU A 130 29.25 34.22 11.37
C LEU A 130 29.35 33.03 12.33
N VAL A 131 30.41 32.22 12.23
CA VAL A 131 30.64 31.08 13.12
C VAL A 131 31.35 31.56 14.38
N ASN A 132 30.60 31.69 15.48
CA ASN A 132 31.13 31.71 16.85
C ASN A 132 30.53 30.55 17.63
#